data_AF-A0A5D2E2G3-F1
#
_entry.id   AF-A0A5D2E2G3-F1
#
_cell.length_a   1.000
_cell.length_b   1.000
_cell.length_c   1.000
_cell.angle_alpha   90.00
_cell.angle_beta   90.00
_cell.angle_gamma   90.00
#
_symmetry.space_group_name_H-M   'P 1'
#
loop_
_entity.id
_entity.type
_entity.pdbx_description
1 polymer ?
#
loop_
_entity_poly.entity_id
_entity_poly.type
_entity_poly.pdbx_seq_one_letter_code
_entity_poly.pdbx_strand_id
1 'polypeptide(L)'
;VTIAGALLSAFYPLLNLFPGFLIPQLQIPKWWMWLYYLMATSWTLNCLLTLQYGDINDEVMVFGEAKTVATLLEKYFGFHHDRLPIIAIILIAYPLIFATLFTFFLACLNFERR
;
A
#
# COMPACT_ATOMS: atom_id res chain seq x y z
N VAL A 1 2.11 2.69 27.22
CA VAL A 1 3.08 2.42 26.13
C VAL A 1 3.23 0.93 25.85
N THR A 2 3.35 0.08 26.88
CA THR A 2 3.49 -1.38 26.73
C THR A 2 2.36 -2.07 25.97
N ILE A 3 1.08 -1.73 26.26
CA ILE A 3 -0.07 -2.31 25.55
C ILE A 3 -0.09 -1.88 24.07
N ALA A 4 0.14 -0.60 23.79
CA ALA A 4 0.22 -0.08 22.42
C ALA A 4 1.38 -0.73 21.63
N GLY A 5 2.54 -0.92 22.28
CA GLY A 5 3.69 -1.61 21.68
C GLY A 5 3.42 -3.09 21.39
N ALA A 6 2.71 -3.79 22.30
CA ALA A 6 2.34 -5.19 22.09
C ALA A 6 1.31 -5.38 20.97
N LEU A 7 0.34 -4.45 20.84
CA LEU A 7 -0.54 -4.44 19.68
C LEU A 7 0.26 -4.19 18.39
N LEU A 8 1.11 -3.16 18.36
CA LEU A 8 1.91 -2.85 17.17
C LEU A 8 2.78 -4.02 16.73
N SER A 9 3.47 -4.71 17.65
CA SER A 9 4.31 -5.85 17.31
C SER A 9 3.52 -7.03 16.74
N ALA A 10 2.29 -7.26 17.22
CA ALA A 10 1.40 -8.29 16.70
C ALA A 10 0.88 -7.95 15.28
N PHE A 11 0.60 -6.68 15.00
CA PHE A 11 0.09 -6.24 13.70
C PHE A 11 1.19 -5.95 12.66
N TYR A 12 2.43 -5.66 13.09
CA TYR A 12 3.55 -5.31 12.22
C TYR A 12 3.82 -6.32 11.07
N PRO A 13 3.78 -7.64 11.30
CA PRO A 13 3.96 -8.63 10.25
C PRO A 13 2.87 -8.54 9.18
N LEU A 14 1.60 -8.31 9.59
CA LEU A 14 0.48 -8.15 8.67
C LEU A 14 0.65 -6.90 7.80
N LEU A 15 1.14 -5.80 8.40
CA LEU A 15 1.44 -4.56 7.68
C LEU A 15 2.56 -4.72 6.64
N ASN A 16 3.46 -5.71 6.79
CA ASN A 16 4.57 -5.97 5.86
C ASN A 16 4.28 -7.09 4.85
N LEU A 17 3.32 -7.98 5.12
CA LEU A 17 3.01 -9.14 4.28
C LEU A 17 2.11 -8.77 3.08
N PHE A 18 1.09 -7.95 3.33
CA PHE A 18 0.08 -7.53 2.33
C PHE A 18 0.31 -6.24 1.52
N PRO A 19 1.44 -5.50 1.61
CA PRO A 19 1.70 -4.35 0.74
C PRO A 19 1.86 -4.68 -0.75
N GLY A 20 1.90 -5.94 -1.15
CA GLY A 20 2.21 -6.31 -2.54
C GLY A 20 3.69 -6.56 -2.82
N PHE A 21 4.59 -6.23 -1.88
CA PHE A 21 6.04 -6.43 -2.05
C PHE A 21 6.46 -7.91 -1.91
N LEU A 22 6.06 -8.56 -0.81
CA LEU A 22 6.36 -9.98 -0.57
C LEU A 22 5.42 -10.92 -1.32
N ILE A 23 4.13 -10.56 -1.37
CA ILE A 23 3.09 -11.33 -2.07
C ILE A 23 2.49 -10.42 -3.14
N PRO A 24 2.71 -10.69 -4.44
CA PRO A 24 2.12 -9.90 -5.53
C PRO A 24 0.60 -9.86 -5.44
N GLN A 25 0.00 -8.71 -5.81
CA GLN A 25 -1.44 -8.48 -5.72
C GLN A 25 -2.29 -9.62 -6.34
N LEU A 26 -1.83 -10.16 -7.48
CA LEU A 26 -2.51 -11.23 -8.21
C LEU A 26 -2.55 -12.57 -7.48
N GLN A 27 -1.66 -12.80 -6.51
CA GLN A 27 -1.62 -14.03 -5.72
C GLN A 27 -2.45 -13.94 -4.43
N ILE A 28 -2.99 -12.76 -4.10
CA ILE A 28 -3.79 -12.55 -2.89
C ILE A 28 -5.22 -13.08 -3.14
N PRO A 29 -5.77 -13.93 -2.25
CA PRO A 29 -7.15 -14.38 -2.35
C PRO A 29 -8.12 -13.20 -2.42
N LYS A 30 -9.18 -13.31 -3.24
CA LYS A 30 -10.16 -12.22 -3.43
C LYS A 30 -10.78 -11.71 -2.12
N TRP A 31 -10.92 -12.56 -1.11
CA TRP A 31 -11.41 -12.18 0.22
C TRP A 31 -10.40 -11.31 1.01
N TRP A 32 -9.09 -11.48 0.81
CA TRP A 32 -8.04 -10.70 1.49
C TRP A 32 -7.63 -9.43 0.73
N MET A 33 -8.15 -9.22 -0.49
CA MET A 33 -7.83 -8.02 -1.27
C MET A 33 -8.23 -6.72 -0.56
N TRP A 34 -9.25 -6.73 0.30
CA TRP A 34 -9.62 -5.56 1.08
C TRP A 34 -8.49 -5.10 2.02
N LEU A 35 -7.73 -6.05 2.59
CA LEU A 35 -6.58 -5.73 3.44
C LEU A 35 -5.45 -5.09 2.61
N TYR A 36 -5.23 -5.57 1.39
CA TYR A 36 -4.27 -4.96 0.46
C TYR A 36 -4.61 -3.49 0.17
N TYR A 37 -5.89 -3.16 -0.06
CA TYR A 37 -6.32 -1.78 -0.31
C TYR A 37 -6.39 -0.90 0.93
N LEU A 38 -6.54 -1.48 2.13
CA LEU A 38 -6.48 -0.73 3.39
C LEU A 38 -5.07 -0.29 3.75
N MET A 39 -4.04 -0.97 3.24
CA MET A 39 -2.65 -0.66 3.56
C MET A 39 -2.13 0.51 2.72
N ALA A 40 -1.81 1.64 3.36
CA ALA A 40 -1.17 2.77 2.68
C ALA A 40 0.14 2.39 1.97
N THR A 41 0.91 1.45 2.53
CA THR A 41 2.16 0.93 1.96
C THR A 41 1.97 0.29 0.58
N SER A 42 0.82 -0.34 0.33
CA SER A 42 0.46 -0.89 -0.99
C SER A 42 0.33 0.20 -2.05
N TRP A 43 -0.38 1.28 -1.72
CA TRP A 43 -0.54 2.43 -2.61
C TRP A 43 0.78 3.17 -2.83
N THR A 44 1.60 3.32 -1.80
CA THR A 44 2.94 3.90 -1.91
C THR A 44 3.85 3.08 -2.83
N LEU A 45 3.86 1.76 -2.69
CA LEU A 45 4.66 0.88 -3.55
C LEU A 45 4.22 1.00 -5.01
N ASN A 46 2.91 0.97 -5.27
CA ASN A 46 2.39 1.21 -6.61
C ASN A 46 2.80 2.59 -7.15
N CYS A 47 2.71 3.64 -6.34
CA CYS A 47 3.14 5.00 -6.71
C CYS A 47 4.62 5.04 -7.09
N LEU A 48 5.50 4.50 -6.24
CA LEU A 48 6.95 4.47 -6.45
C LEU A 48 7.32 3.67 -7.71
N LEU A 49 6.75 2.48 -7.87
CA LEU A 49 6.97 1.67 -9.06
C LEU A 49 6.49 2.41 -10.32
N THR A 50 5.40 3.16 -10.23
CA THR A 50 4.90 3.94 -11.36
C THR A 50 5.80 5.10 -11.72
N LEU A 51 6.22 5.88 -10.73
CA LEU A 51 7.08 7.03 -10.95
C LEU A 51 8.46 6.62 -11.46
N GLN A 52 8.98 5.49 -10.97
CA GLN A 52 10.33 5.06 -11.29
C GLN A 52 10.42 4.26 -12.59
N TYR A 53 9.45 3.40 -12.86
CA TYR A 53 9.51 2.46 -13.98
C TYR A 53 8.39 2.66 -15.00
N GLY A 54 7.53 3.66 -14.81
CA GLY A 54 6.38 3.89 -15.69
C GLY A 54 6.76 4.14 -17.16
N ASP A 55 7.91 4.77 -17.41
CA ASP A 55 8.39 5.13 -18.75
C ASP A 55 9.68 4.41 -19.15
N ILE A 56 10.08 3.40 -18.37
CA ILE A 56 11.30 2.64 -18.65
C ILE A 56 10.94 1.45 -19.54
N ASN A 57 11.27 1.57 -20.82
CA ASN A 57 11.17 0.51 -21.81
C ASN A 57 12.40 -0.41 -21.84
N ASP A 58 13.28 -0.32 -20.84
CA ASP A 58 14.44 -1.20 -20.75
C ASP A 58 14.01 -2.67 -20.66
N GLU A 59 14.63 -3.49 -21.49
CA GLU A 59 14.42 -4.94 -21.51
C GLU A 59 15.26 -5.58 -20.43
N VAL A 60 14.62 -6.31 -19.51
CA VAL A 60 15.31 -7.07 -18.47
C VAL A 60 15.09 -8.55 -18.74
N MET A 61 16.16 -9.34 -18.65
CA MET A 61 16.04 -10.80 -18.71
C MET A 61 15.40 -11.29 -17.42
N VAL A 62 14.17 -11.80 -17.53
CA VAL A 62 13.45 -12.39 -16.40
C VAL A 62 12.98 -13.78 -16.81
N PHE A 63 13.40 -14.80 -16.07
CA PHE A 63 13.16 -16.22 -16.39
C PHE A 63 13.67 -16.68 -17.77
N GLY A 64 14.76 -16.07 -18.25
CA GLY A 64 15.38 -16.43 -19.54
C GLY A 64 14.70 -15.83 -20.78
N GLU A 65 13.68 -14.98 -20.60
CA GLU A 65 13.05 -14.20 -21.67
C GLU A 65 13.34 -12.71 -21.47
N ALA A 66 13.67 -11.99 -22.54
CA ALA A 66 13.72 -10.53 -22.53
C ALA A 66 12.29 -10.00 -22.42
N LYS A 67 11.96 -9.37 -21.29
CA LYS A 67 10.67 -8.71 -21.07
C LYS A 67 10.93 -7.29 -20.64
N THR A 68 10.15 -6.35 -21.19
CA THR A 68 10.18 -4.98 -20.72
C THR A 68 9.70 -4.89 -19.28
N VAL A 69 10.34 -4.04 -18.49
CA VAL A 69 9.99 -3.82 -17.07
C VAL A 69 8.51 -3.42 -16.94
N ALA A 70 8.00 -2.60 -17.87
CA ALA A 70 6.59 -2.22 -17.94
C ALA A 70 5.64 -3.43 -18.02
N THR A 71 5.92 -4.40 -18.90
CA THR A 71 5.09 -5.62 -19.06
C THR A 71 5.13 -6.51 -17.81
N LEU A 72 6.28 -6.53 -17.11
CA LEU A 72 6.41 -7.28 -15.86
C LEU A 72 5.58 -6.62 -14.75
N LEU A 73 5.63 -5.30 -14.63
CA LEU A 73 4.84 -4.54 -13.66
C LEU A 73 3.34 -4.68 -13.90
N GLU A 74 2.88 -4.62 -15.16
CA GLU A 74 1.48 -4.86 -15.50
C GLU A 74 1.03 -6.26 -15.11
N LYS A 75 1.84 -7.28 -15.47
CA LYS A 75 1.45 -8.69 -15.31
C LYS A 75 1.66 -9.25 -13.91
N TYR A 76 2.56 -8.70 -13.10
CA TYR A 76 2.81 -9.14 -11.70
C TYR A 76 2.17 -8.23 -10.65
N PHE A 77 2.11 -6.92 -10.91
CA PHE A 77 1.61 -5.94 -9.95
C PHE A 77 0.25 -5.35 -10.35
N GLY A 78 -0.35 -5.74 -11.48
CA GLY A 78 -1.67 -5.26 -11.90
C GLY A 78 -1.69 -3.79 -12.29
N PHE A 79 -0.54 -3.33 -12.79
CA PHE A 79 -0.24 -1.93 -13.02
C PHE A 79 -1.01 -1.36 -14.22
N HIS A 80 -1.70 -0.23 -14.00
CA HIS A 80 -2.30 0.56 -15.06
C HIS A 80 -1.91 2.03 -14.86
N HIS A 81 -1.24 2.60 -15.86
CA HIS A 81 -0.74 3.97 -15.85
C HIS A 81 -1.86 5.01 -15.58
N ASP A 82 -3.08 4.71 -16.01
CA ASP A 82 -4.28 5.53 -15.82
C ASP A 82 -4.71 5.71 -14.35
N ARG A 83 -4.16 4.92 -13.41
CA ARG A 83 -4.56 4.95 -11.99
C ARG A 83 -3.73 5.89 -11.13
N LEU A 84 -2.68 6.50 -11.66
CA LEU A 84 -1.85 7.49 -10.96
C LEU A 84 -2.61 8.58 -10.19
N PRO A 85 -3.58 9.30 -10.80
CA PRO A 85 -4.31 10.35 -10.08
C PRO A 85 -5.13 9.79 -8.92
N ILE A 86 -5.66 8.57 -9.04
CA ILE A 86 -6.40 7.89 -7.97
C ILE A 86 -5.47 7.54 -6.81
N ILE A 87 -4.28 7.01 -7.12
CA ILE A 87 -3.24 6.68 -6.12
C ILE A 87 -2.85 7.95 -5.35
N ALA A 88 -2.64 9.08 -6.04
CA ALA A 88 -2.29 10.35 -5.41
C ALA A 88 -3.38 10.85 -4.45
N ILE A 89 -4.65 10.79 -4.84
CA ILE A 89 -5.78 11.20 -4.00
C ILE A 89 -5.85 10.32 -2.74
N ILE A 90 -5.72 9.00 -2.88
CA ILE A 90 -5.77 8.06 -1.76
C ILE A 90 -4.60 8.32 -0.79
N LEU A 91 -3.41 8.60 -1.31
CA LEU A 91 -2.23 8.86 -0.49
C LEU A 91 -2.35 10.16 0.35
N ILE A 92 -3.06 11.16 -0.16
CA ILE A 92 -3.36 12.40 0.56
C ILE A 92 -4.52 12.20 1.56
N ALA A 93 -5.56 11.44 1.16
CA ALA A 93 -6.70 11.18 2.01
C ALA A 93 -6.33 10.37 3.26
N TYR A 94 -5.42 9.40 3.13
CA TYR A 94 -5.01 8.53 4.23
C TYR A 94 -4.51 9.30 5.48
N PRO A 95 -3.49 10.18 5.41
CA PRO A 95 -3.04 10.94 6.58
C PRO A 95 -4.12 11.90 7.12
N LEU A 96 -4.98 12.46 6.26
CA LEU A 96 -6.09 13.31 6.70
C LEU A 96 -7.13 12.53 7.52
N ILE A 97 -7.49 11.33 7.09
CA ILE A 97 -8.42 10.45 7.82
C ILE A 97 -7.79 10.05 9.16
N PHE A 98 -6.50 9.67 9.18
CA PHE A 98 -5.82 9.34 10.43
C PHE A 98 -5.71 10.53 11.38
N ALA A 99 -5.42 11.73 10.86
CA ALA A 99 -5.36 12.95 11.66
C ALA A 99 -6.72 13.30 12.26
N THR A 100 -7.79 13.25 11.46
CA THR A 100 -9.15 13.54 11.94
C THR A 100 -9.62 12.52 12.98
N LEU A 101 -9.40 11.22 12.76
CA LEU A 101 -9.67 10.18 13.74
C LEU A 101 -8.88 10.40 15.03
N PHE A 102 -7.59 10.69 14.94
CA PHE A 102 -6.75 10.95 16.11
C PHE A 102 -7.25 12.14 16.93
N THR A 103 -7.55 13.26 16.26
CA THR A 103 -8.12 14.44 16.93
C THR A 103 -9.50 14.14 17.53
N PHE A 104 -10.35 13.37 16.85
CA PHE A 104 -11.65 12.96 17.36
C PHE A 104 -11.53 12.10 18.62
N PHE A 105 -10.67 11.07 18.61
CA PHE A 105 -10.44 10.23 19.79
C PHE A 105 -9.87 11.04 20.96
N LEU A 106 -8.92 11.95 20.70
CA LEU A 106 -8.43 12.85 21.73
C LEU A 106 -9.54 13.74 22.29
N ALA A 107 -10.42 14.28 21.44
CA ALA A 107 -11.53 15.12 21.88
C ALA A 107 -12.54 14.33 22.74
N CYS A 108 -12.94 13.12 22.32
CA CYS A 108 -13.85 12.27 23.08
C CYS A 108 -13.25 11.80 24.42
N LEU A 109 -12.00 11.33 24.43
CA LEU A 109 -11.34 10.85 25.67
C LEU A 109 -11.03 11.99 26.64
N ASN A 110 -10.81 13.22 26.14
CA ASN A 110 -10.64 14.40 27.00
C ASN A 110 -11.98 14.87 27.60
N PHE A 111 -13.11 14.51 27.00
CA PHE A 111 -14.44 14.82 27.51
C PHE A 111 -14.81 13.99 28.75
N GLU A 112 -14.32 12.75 28.86
CA GLU A 112 -14.52 11.93 30.07
C GLU A 112 -13.69 12.39 31.27
N ARG A 113 -12.73 13.32 31.08
CA ARG A 113 -11.84 13.80 32.15
C ARG A 113 -12.19 15.19 32.70
N ARG A 114 -13.35 15.75 32.33
CA ARG A 114 -13.92 16.99 32.90
C ARG A 114 -15.18 16.73 33.70
#